data_AF-A0A8T6IJY8-F1
#
_entry.id   AF-A0A8T6IJY8-F1
#
_cell.length_a   1.000
_cell.length_b   1.000
_cell.length_c   1.000
_cell.angle_alpha   90.00
_cell.angle_beta   90.00
_cell.angle_gamma   90.00
#
_symmetry.space_group_name_H-M   'P 1'
#
loop_
_entity.id
_entity.type
_entity.pdbx_description
1 polymer ?
#
loop_
_entity_poly.entity_id
_entity_poly.type
_entity_poly.pdbx_seq_one_letter_code
_entity_poly.pdbx_strand_id
1 'polypeptide(L)'
;MRYIIRLAGLVSLLLLTTSSIAAQDAEPISVIGSGIVNRLVEVLAEAGEHDTLSFKRVGSATGIDEFCNGEIDIATAVRPMSSAEKAICSANQVKHSEFLVGYHIVAVIAHPDAPIQCLSHGRLESVLKPSASNIAGDWSDFDPEAAALPLTLVIPQDDRIDYLILDSLIAGDGLRADVSIYEESESAVTEVGATPGALGFVAWSPDLPSHSAIALLDIDAEDNGACFSPSVENVEAGAYKAALPMRLIVNRALLSQNATLAEFFRLIEDETNASAIASAGVTPPSGTSYDLNAQVLLDENAAGDFSADFQVPANLSGRLHIVGAASAFDALDRVAGLLTQDNAAFEIDLKLMGRAKGMESLCAGEADIAVLDADLTDAESSACADGDIRATTTKIGAQATVLLGNVADDYTRCLTTQQVNTVWRAESAETVTSWSMVDPSFPDIGMTLFGLSLLDQASDILLQTAAPPIPPIRRDTEKDYNPLYRAAAAGNV
;
A
#
# COMPACT_ATOMS: atom_id res chain seq x y z
N MET A 1 64.82 36.00 64.90
CA MET A 1 64.12 36.05 66.20
C MET A 1 63.29 37.33 66.24
N ARG A 2 61.97 37.17 66.13
CA ARG A 2 60.87 38.12 66.47
C ARG A 2 60.71 39.40 65.62
N TYR A 3 59.52 39.95 65.37
CA TYR A 3 58.16 39.44 65.09
C TYR A 3 57.28 40.71 64.89
N ILE A 4 56.38 40.67 63.90
CA ILE A 4 55.06 41.34 63.79
C ILE A 4 55.00 42.87 63.64
N ILE A 5 54.65 43.31 62.42
CA ILE A 5 53.99 44.57 62.10
C ILE A 5 52.51 44.29 61.80
N ARG A 6 51.63 45.14 62.34
CA ARG A 6 50.17 45.24 62.14
C ARG A 6 49.84 45.72 60.71
N LEU A 7 48.75 45.25 60.09
CA LEU A 7 47.60 46.08 59.67
C LEU A 7 46.59 45.30 58.80
N ALA A 8 45.32 45.61 59.06
CA ALA A 8 44.11 45.55 58.22
C ALA A 8 44.20 45.08 56.75
N GLY A 9 43.28 44.18 56.37
CA GLY A 9 43.02 43.86 54.96
C GLY A 9 41.75 43.04 54.72
N LEU A 10 40.73 43.74 54.21
CA LEU A 10 39.63 43.30 53.33
C LEU A 10 38.70 42.14 53.74
N VAL A 11 37.46 42.54 54.03
CA VAL A 11 36.23 41.76 53.80
C VAL A 11 36.12 41.46 52.30
N SER A 12 36.24 40.19 51.88
CA SER A 12 35.87 39.73 50.54
C SER A 12 34.44 39.19 50.55
N LEU A 13 33.57 39.90 49.84
CA LEU A 13 32.18 39.57 49.59
C LEU A 13 32.13 38.41 48.58
N LEU A 14 31.73 37.22 49.03
CA LEU A 14 31.48 36.06 48.16
C LEU A 14 30.15 36.28 47.41
N LEU A 15 30.21 36.73 46.17
CA LEU A 15 29.07 36.71 45.25
C LEU A 15 28.87 35.26 44.79
N LEU A 16 27.92 34.55 45.43
CA LEU A 16 27.31 33.37 44.83
C LEU A 16 26.45 33.84 43.65
N THR A 17 26.98 33.72 42.44
CA THR A 17 26.20 33.80 41.21
C THR A 17 25.38 32.51 41.09
N THR A 18 24.13 32.56 41.49
CA THR A 18 23.14 31.58 41.05
C THR A 18 22.94 31.79 39.56
N SER A 19 23.55 30.93 38.75
CA SER A 19 23.21 30.82 37.33
C SER A 19 21.75 30.37 37.25
N SER A 20 20.83 31.31 37.06
CA SER A 20 19.48 31.00 36.60
C SER A 20 19.64 30.35 35.23
N ILE A 21 19.47 29.04 35.15
CA ILE A 21 19.18 28.36 33.89
C ILE A 21 17.83 28.92 33.46
N ALA A 22 17.85 29.91 32.58
CA ALA A 22 16.66 30.23 31.81
C ALA A 22 16.41 29.00 30.93
N ALA A 23 15.31 28.29 31.18
CA ALA A 23 14.73 27.42 30.18
C ALA A 23 14.49 28.33 28.96
N GLN A 24 15.25 28.12 27.89
CA GLN A 24 14.91 28.68 26.60
C GLN A 24 13.65 27.94 26.19
N ASP A 25 12.49 28.59 26.24
CA ASP A 25 11.27 28.06 25.62
C ASP A 25 11.61 27.84 24.15
N ALA A 26 11.71 26.58 23.75
CA ALA A 26 11.92 26.21 22.36
C ALA A 26 10.73 26.75 21.55
N GLU A 27 10.98 27.31 20.36
CA GLU A 27 9.89 27.70 19.48
C GLU A 27 9.03 26.47 19.16
N PRO A 28 7.69 26.60 19.19
CA PRO A 28 6.80 25.49 18.90
C PRO A 28 6.94 25.05 17.44
N ILE A 29 6.89 23.74 17.22
CA ILE A 29 6.99 23.11 15.91
C ILE A 29 5.71 23.40 15.13
N SER A 30 5.83 24.00 13.96
CA SER A 30 4.72 24.39 13.11
C SER A 30 4.20 23.24 12.24
N VAL A 31 2.90 22.98 12.33
CA VAL A 31 2.17 21.93 11.60
C VAL A 31 1.07 22.58 10.76
N ILE A 32 1.33 22.73 9.46
CA ILE A 32 0.48 23.52 8.57
C ILE A 32 0.08 22.72 7.34
N GLY A 33 -1.20 22.77 6.97
CA GLY A 33 -1.66 22.11 5.75
C GLY A 33 -3.12 21.68 5.79
N SER A 34 -3.36 20.41 5.47
CA SER A 34 -4.68 19.79 5.47
C SER A 34 -5.41 19.94 6.80
N GLY A 35 -6.63 20.49 6.75
CA GLY A 35 -7.52 20.53 7.91
C GLY A 35 -8.02 19.15 8.36
N ILE A 36 -7.96 18.15 7.48
CA ILE A 36 -8.30 16.76 7.81
C ILE A 36 -7.16 16.13 8.61
N VAL A 37 -5.94 16.20 8.09
CA VAL A 37 -4.77 15.56 8.71
C VAL A 37 -4.34 16.30 9.98
N ASN A 38 -4.45 17.64 10.03
CA ASN A 38 -4.17 18.38 11.26
C ASN A 38 -5.03 17.91 12.45
N ARG A 39 -6.32 17.58 12.24
CA ARG A 39 -7.18 17.05 13.30
C ARG A 39 -6.65 15.73 13.86
N LEU A 40 -6.18 14.84 12.97
CA LEU A 40 -5.54 13.59 13.39
C LEU A 40 -4.26 13.86 14.20
N VAL A 41 -3.41 14.77 13.71
CA VAL A 41 -2.14 15.10 14.38
C VAL A 41 -2.39 15.73 15.74
N GLU A 42 -3.41 16.58 15.88
CA GLU A 42 -3.84 17.15 17.17
C GLU A 42 -4.19 16.03 18.17
N VAL A 43 -5.01 15.04 17.77
CA VAL A 43 -5.37 13.89 18.61
C VAL A 43 -4.15 13.05 19.01
N LEU A 44 -3.25 12.77 18.05
CA LEU A 44 -2.04 12.00 18.32
C LEU A 44 -1.06 12.76 19.22
N ALA A 45 -0.95 14.07 19.05
CA ALA A 45 -0.10 14.93 19.86
C ALA A 45 -0.62 15.01 21.30
N GLU A 46 -1.94 15.15 21.49
CA GLU A 46 -2.55 15.10 22.82
C GLU A 46 -2.32 13.74 23.51
N ALA A 47 -2.48 12.63 22.78
CA ALA A 47 -2.25 11.28 23.31
C ALA A 47 -0.78 11.04 23.69
N GLY A 48 0.15 11.67 22.99
CA GLY A 48 1.59 11.60 23.27
C GLY A 48 2.13 12.70 24.20
N GLU A 49 1.27 13.55 24.77
CA GLU A 49 1.66 14.70 25.61
C GLU A 49 2.64 15.68 24.91
N HIS A 50 2.47 15.88 23.60
CA HIS A 50 3.30 16.75 22.75
C HIS A 50 2.74 18.19 22.62
N ASP A 51 2.79 18.97 23.70
CA ASP A 51 2.25 20.35 23.76
C ASP A 51 3.04 21.41 22.96
N THR A 52 4.13 21.00 22.30
CA THR A 52 5.04 21.89 21.57
C THR A 52 4.64 22.09 20.09
N LEU A 53 3.54 21.50 19.63
CA LEU A 53 3.07 21.65 18.25
C LEU A 53 2.12 22.84 18.11
N SER A 54 2.25 23.58 17.01
CA SER A 54 1.34 24.68 16.65
C SER A 54 0.68 24.40 15.30
N PHE A 55 -0.63 24.66 15.19
CA PHE A 55 -1.43 24.21 14.06
C PHE A 55 -2.02 25.36 13.26
N LYS A 56 -1.95 25.27 11.92
CA LYS A 56 -2.64 26.18 11.00
C LYS A 56 -3.23 25.38 9.83
N ARG A 57 -4.52 25.55 9.57
CA ARG A 57 -5.23 24.84 8.50
C ARG A 57 -5.36 25.73 7.29
N VAL A 58 -4.69 25.37 6.19
CA VAL A 58 -4.63 26.15 4.93
C VAL A 58 -4.90 25.30 3.68
N GLY A 59 -5.01 23.98 3.83
CA GLY A 59 -5.09 23.02 2.72
C GLY A 59 -3.71 22.44 2.37
N SER A 60 -3.70 21.23 1.78
CA SER A 60 -2.47 20.48 1.51
C SER A 60 -1.49 21.24 0.61
N ALA A 61 -1.97 21.82 -0.49
CA ALA A 61 -1.11 22.51 -1.46
C ALA A 61 -0.40 23.72 -0.83
N THR A 62 -1.14 24.60 -0.16
CA THR A 62 -0.55 25.76 0.53
C THR A 62 0.40 25.34 1.66
N GLY A 63 0.08 24.28 2.41
CA GLY A 63 0.99 23.74 3.42
C GLY A 63 2.31 23.23 2.81
N ILE A 64 2.23 22.47 1.72
CA ILE A 64 3.41 21.97 1.00
C ILE A 64 4.23 23.13 0.41
N ASP A 65 3.58 24.15 -0.14
CA ASP A 65 4.26 25.35 -0.67
C ASP A 65 5.01 26.10 0.44
N GLU A 66 4.36 26.40 1.57
CA GLU A 66 4.99 27.03 2.75
C GLU A 66 6.17 26.15 3.25
N PHE A 67 6.02 24.82 3.26
CA PHE A 67 7.06 23.88 3.65
C PHE A 67 8.26 23.87 2.70
N CYS A 68 8.03 23.80 1.39
CA CYS A 68 9.10 23.80 0.40
C CYS A 68 9.82 25.16 0.31
N ASN A 69 9.25 26.24 0.83
CA ASN A 69 9.92 27.52 1.03
C ASN A 69 10.72 27.59 2.35
N GLY A 70 10.66 26.55 3.19
CA GLY A 70 11.34 26.49 4.48
C GLY A 70 10.69 27.36 5.56
N GLU A 71 9.40 27.70 5.40
CA GLU A 71 8.67 28.58 6.31
C GLU A 71 8.06 27.84 7.50
N ILE A 72 7.91 26.51 7.40
CA ILE A 72 7.26 25.65 8.38
C ILE A 72 8.03 24.33 8.59
N ASP A 73 7.73 23.64 9.68
CA ASP A 73 8.44 22.43 10.11
C ASP A 73 7.80 21.14 9.58
N ILE A 74 6.47 21.08 9.57
CA ILE A 74 5.67 19.93 9.10
C ILE A 74 4.53 20.42 8.19
N ALA A 75 4.50 19.92 6.95
CA ALA A 75 3.35 20.00 6.08
C ALA A 75 2.44 18.78 6.27
N THR A 76 1.12 19.00 6.29
CA THR A 76 0.14 17.90 6.31
C THR A 76 -0.63 17.83 5.00
N ALA A 77 -0.79 16.63 4.45
CA ALA A 77 -1.34 16.45 3.11
C ALA A 77 -2.23 15.22 3.01
N VAL A 78 -3.25 15.33 2.15
CA VAL A 78 -4.15 14.21 1.80
C VAL A 78 -3.84 13.56 0.45
N ARG A 79 -2.67 13.89 -0.08
CA ARG A 79 -2.13 13.41 -1.36
C ARG A 79 -0.61 13.45 -1.29
N PRO A 80 0.09 12.71 -2.14
CA PRO A 80 1.53 12.90 -2.29
C PRO A 80 1.87 14.29 -2.81
N MET A 81 3.14 14.68 -2.61
CA MET A 81 3.71 15.85 -3.27
C MET A 81 3.78 15.63 -4.77
N SER A 82 3.32 16.63 -5.53
CA SER A 82 3.50 16.68 -6.98
C SER A 82 4.98 16.86 -7.35
N SER A 83 5.31 16.55 -8.61
CA SER A 83 6.66 16.77 -9.13
C SER A 83 7.09 18.24 -9.08
N ALA A 84 6.16 19.16 -9.28
CA ALA A 84 6.41 20.61 -9.16
C ALA A 84 6.77 21.00 -7.72
N GLU A 85 6.03 20.51 -6.73
CA GLU A 85 6.32 20.75 -5.30
C GLU A 85 7.67 20.13 -4.89
N LYS A 86 7.95 18.89 -5.29
CA LYS A 86 9.26 18.23 -5.08
C LYS A 86 10.41 19.06 -5.68
N ALA A 87 10.22 19.63 -6.87
CA ALA A 87 11.22 20.48 -7.52
C ALA A 87 11.45 21.81 -6.78
N ILE A 88 10.40 22.44 -6.23
CA ILE A 88 10.52 23.66 -5.41
C ILE A 88 11.32 23.35 -4.13
N CYS A 89 10.97 22.28 -3.42
CA CYS A 89 11.70 21.81 -2.25
C CYS A 89 13.20 21.60 -2.58
N SER A 90 13.51 20.93 -3.70
CA SER A 90 14.90 20.72 -4.12
C SER A 90 15.61 22.02 -4.48
N ALA A 91 14.94 22.96 -5.17
CA ALA A 91 15.52 24.24 -5.55
C ALA A 91 15.85 25.11 -4.32
N ASN A 92 15.00 25.05 -3.30
CA ASN A 92 15.19 25.71 -2.02
C ASN A 92 16.04 24.90 -1.02
N GLN A 93 16.59 23.76 -1.46
CA GLN A 93 17.44 22.88 -0.66
C GLN A 93 16.76 22.34 0.61
N VAL A 94 15.43 22.25 0.60
CA VAL A 94 14.63 21.67 1.68
C VAL A 94 14.61 20.15 1.51
N LYS A 95 15.39 19.46 2.36
CA LYS A 95 15.34 18.01 2.48
C LYS A 95 14.16 17.60 3.34
N HIS A 96 13.37 16.66 2.85
CA HIS A 96 12.15 16.22 3.52
C HIS A 96 12.05 14.71 3.59
N SER A 97 11.33 14.26 4.60
CA SER A 97 10.80 12.90 4.71
C SER A 97 9.29 13.00 4.70
N GLU A 98 8.64 12.08 4.00
CA GLU A 98 7.20 11.91 4.06
C GLU A 98 6.89 10.66 4.87
N PHE A 99 5.78 10.68 5.60
CA PHE A 99 5.27 9.59 6.43
C PHE A 99 3.79 9.40 6.14
N LEU A 100 3.40 8.14 5.95
CA LEU A 100 2.00 7.76 5.78
C LEU A 100 1.41 7.38 7.14
N VAL A 101 0.48 8.18 7.64
CA VAL A 101 -0.14 7.96 8.96
C VAL A 101 -1.29 6.97 8.88
N GLY A 102 -1.94 6.86 7.71
CA GLY A 102 -3.07 5.97 7.50
C GLY A 102 -4.01 6.50 6.42
N TYR A 103 -5.24 5.99 6.42
CA TYR A 103 -6.26 6.27 5.42
C TYR A 103 -7.62 6.54 6.05
N HIS A 104 -8.40 7.41 5.41
CA HIS A 104 -9.84 7.41 5.59
C HIS A 104 -10.44 6.65 4.41
N ILE A 105 -11.03 5.48 4.64
CA ILE A 105 -11.59 4.62 3.59
C ILE A 105 -13.11 4.71 3.64
N VAL A 106 -13.76 4.83 2.48
CA VAL A 106 -15.21 4.74 2.36
C VAL A 106 -15.57 3.33 1.89
N ALA A 107 -16.38 2.65 2.69
CA ALA A 107 -16.96 1.36 2.39
C ALA A 107 -18.35 1.51 1.79
N VAL A 108 -18.67 0.63 0.85
CA VAL A 108 -20.01 0.55 0.25
C VAL A 108 -20.75 -0.59 0.96
N ILE A 109 -21.82 -0.24 1.65
CA ILE A 109 -22.71 -1.21 2.30
C ILE A 109 -24.03 -1.26 1.56
N ALA A 110 -24.67 -2.41 1.53
CA ALA A 110 -25.99 -2.59 0.95
C ALA A 110 -26.88 -3.43 1.87
N HIS A 111 -28.19 -3.35 1.66
CA HIS A 111 -29.09 -4.32 2.28
C HIS A 111 -28.74 -5.74 1.77
N PRO A 112 -28.87 -6.81 2.59
CA PRO A 112 -28.48 -8.17 2.17
C PRO A 112 -29.24 -8.76 0.98
N ASP A 113 -30.29 -8.10 0.48
CA ASP A 113 -31.01 -8.47 -0.75
C ASP A 113 -30.43 -7.83 -2.03
N ALA A 114 -29.34 -7.06 -1.90
CA ALA A 114 -28.68 -6.47 -3.04
C ALA A 114 -28.26 -7.54 -4.06
N PRO A 115 -28.58 -7.36 -5.35
CA PRO A 115 -28.35 -8.37 -6.39
C PRO A 115 -26.89 -8.47 -6.84
N ILE A 116 -26.01 -7.59 -6.39
CA ILE A 116 -24.59 -7.54 -6.77
C ILE A 116 -23.69 -7.60 -5.55
N GLN A 117 -22.47 -8.08 -5.74
CA GLN A 117 -21.40 -8.05 -4.74
C GLN A 117 -20.30 -7.03 -5.10
N CYS A 118 -20.34 -6.50 -6.33
CA CYS A 118 -19.34 -5.58 -6.84
C CYS A 118 -19.99 -4.42 -7.60
N LEU A 119 -19.56 -3.21 -7.26
CA LEU A 119 -20.01 -1.97 -7.85
C LEU A 119 -18.88 -1.37 -8.70
N SER A 120 -19.14 -1.16 -9.98
CA SER A 120 -18.16 -0.52 -10.86
C SER A 120 -18.15 1.00 -10.66
N HIS A 121 -17.03 1.66 -10.95
CA HIS A 121 -16.91 3.11 -10.86
C HIS A 121 -17.95 3.82 -11.73
N GLY A 122 -18.14 3.41 -12.98
CA GLY A 122 -19.17 3.97 -13.85
C GLY A 122 -20.60 3.83 -13.32
N ARG A 123 -20.89 2.76 -12.54
CA ARG A 123 -22.17 2.60 -11.84
C ARG A 123 -22.29 3.49 -10.62
N LEU A 124 -21.20 3.66 -9.86
CA LEU A 124 -21.15 4.61 -8.75
C LEU A 124 -21.44 6.04 -9.24
N GLU A 125 -20.79 6.46 -10.32
CA GLU A 125 -21.03 7.76 -10.97
C GLU A 125 -22.48 7.91 -11.45
N SER A 126 -23.05 6.87 -12.07
CA SER A 126 -24.37 6.95 -12.67
C SER A 126 -25.47 7.26 -11.65
N VAL A 127 -25.30 6.81 -10.41
CA VAL A 127 -26.33 6.92 -9.36
C VAL A 127 -26.11 8.03 -8.35
N LEU A 128 -24.88 8.51 -8.17
CA LEU A 128 -24.56 9.57 -7.21
C LEU A 128 -24.43 10.96 -7.82
N LYS A 129 -24.13 11.07 -9.12
CA LYS A 129 -23.94 12.38 -9.76
C LYS A 129 -25.17 13.28 -9.60
N PRO A 130 -25.01 14.62 -9.51
CA PRO A 130 -26.12 15.55 -9.35
C PRO A 130 -27.22 15.41 -10.41
N SER A 131 -26.83 15.08 -11.65
CA SER A 131 -27.78 14.87 -12.76
C SER A 131 -28.68 13.64 -12.63
N ALA A 132 -28.41 12.74 -11.68
CA ALA A 132 -29.28 11.63 -11.32
C ALA A 132 -30.43 12.05 -10.39
N SER A 133 -30.43 13.30 -9.89
CA SER A 133 -31.48 13.77 -8.97
C SER A 133 -32.87 13.73 -9.61
N ASN A 134 -33.87 13.33 -8.82
CA ASN A 134 -35.27 13.16 -9.21
C ASN A 134 -35.49 12.11 -10.30
N ILE A 135 -34.47 11.31 -10.61
CA ILE A 135 -34.60 10.09 -11.38
C ILE A 135 -34.78 8.97 -10.35
N ALA A 136 -35.99 8.43 -10.28
CA ALA A 136 -36.25 7.24 -9.46
C ALA A 136 -35.39 6.10 -10.01
N GLY A 137 -34.37 5.70 -9.24
CA GLY A 137 -33.50 4.59 -9.58
C GLY A 137 -34.10 3.28 -9.10
N ASP A 138 -33.93 2.24 -9.90
CA ASP A 138 -34.24 0.86 -9.52
C ASP A 138 -32.97 0.01 -9.67
N TRP A 139 -32.84 -1.06 -8.90
CA TRP A 139 -31.70 -1.98 -9.05
C TRP A 139 -31.60 -2.57 -10.46
N SER A 140 -32.70 -2.61 -11.21
CA SER A 140 -32.73 -2.94 -12.64
C SER A 140 -31.91 -1.99 -13.54
N ASP A 141 -31.62 -0.76 -13.09
CA ASP A 141 -30.69 0.15 -13.77
C ASP A 141 -29.22 -0.30 -13.63
N PHE A 142 -28.91 -1.13 -12.61
CA PHE A 142 -27.58 -1.68 -12.38
C PHE A 142 -27.44 -3.08 -12.95
N ASP A 143 -28.45 -3.91 -12.76
CA ASP A 143 -28.50 -5.29 -13.22
C ASP A 143 -29.89 -5.56 -13.83
N PRO A 144 -30.01 -5.63 -15.17
CA PRO A 144 -31.28 -5.91 -15.84
C PRO A 144 -31.93 -7.24 -15.45
N GLU A 145 -31.15 -8.17 -14.87
CA GLU A 145 -31.63 -9.46 -14.38
C GLU A 145 -32.12 -9.40 -12.93
N ALA A 146 -31.86 -8.29 -12.22
CA ALA A 146 -32.37 -8.07 -10.87
C ALA A 146 -33.89 -7.87 -10.86
N ALA A 147 -34.53 -8.37 -9.81
CA ALA A 147 -35.92 -8.04 -9.54
C ALA A 147 -36.07 -6.53 -9.34
N ALA A 148 -37.20 -5.96 -9.79
CA ALA A 148 -37.52 -4.55 -9.58
C ALA A 148 -37.51 -4.23 -8.08
N LEU A 149 -36.44 -3.58 -7.64
CA LEU A 149 -36.17 -3.25 -6.25
C LEU A 149 -35.83 -1.75 -6.23
N PRO A 150 -36.59 -0.92 -5.51
CA PRO A 150 -36.31 0.50 -5.42
C PRO A 150 -34.91 0.75 -4.83
N LEU A 151 -34.13 1.62 -5.45
CA LEU A 151 -32.84 2.04 -4.91
C LEU A 151 -33.05 3.15 -3.88
N THR A 152 -32.61 2.91 -2.64
CA THR A 152 -32.49 3.96 -1.62
C THR A 152 -31.02 4.25 -1.38
N LEU A 153 -30.61 5.52 -1.48
CA LEU A 153 -29.23 5.93 -1.26
C LEU A 153 -29.10 6.57 0.12
N VAL A 154 -28.09 6.14 0.88
CA VAL A 154 -27.77 6.64 2.22
C VAL A 154 -26.33 7.16 2.19
N ILE A 155 -26.15 8.48 2.21
CA ILE A 155 -24.83 9.13 2.11
C ILE A 155 -24.51 9.93 3.37
N PRO A 156 -23.22 10.17 3.67
CA PRO A 156 -22.85 11.05 4.77
C PRO A 156 -23.29 12.50 4.51
N GLN A 157 -23.44 13.28 5.57
CA GLN A 157 -23.58 14.74 5.48
C GLN A 157 -22.34 15.41 4.86
N ASP A 158 -22.55 16.57 4.25
CA ASP A 158 -21.57 17.26 3.39
C ASP A 158 -20.31 17.79 4.09
N ASP A 159 -20.31 17.89 5.42
CA ASP A 159 -19.16 18.33 6.22
C ASP A 159 -18.24 17.19 6.69
N ARG A 160 -18.59 15.92 6.39
CA ARG A 160 -17.79 14.75 6.76
C ARG A 160 -16.75 14.39 5.71
N ILE A 161 -15.70 13.68 6.14
CA ILE A 161 -14.57 13.27 5.29
C ILE A 161 -15.02 12.22 4.27
N ASP A 162 -15.88 11.28 4.67
CA ASP A 162 -16.45 10.27 3.79
C ASP A 162 -17.31 10.88 2.66
N TYR A 163 -18.00 12.00 2.91
CA TYR A 163 -18.65 12.77 1.83
C TYR A 163 -17.63 13.33 0.85
N LEU A 164 -16.56 13.98 1.34
CA LEU A 164 -15.52 14.56 0.48
C LEU A 164 -14.83 13.51 -0.39
N ILE A 165 -14.60 12.31 0.16
CA ILE A 165 -14.06 11.19 -0.60
C ILE A 165 -15.05 10.78 -1.67
N LEU A 166 -16.32 10.58 -1.30
CA LEU A 166 -17.34 10.16 -2.23
C LEU A 166 -17.52 11.16 -3.37
N ASP A 167 -17.60 12.46 -3.06
CA ASP A 167 -17.68 13.55 -4.04
C ASP A 167 -16.47 13.57 -4.98
N SER A 168 -15.26 13.32 -4.47
CA SER A 168 -14.05 13.26 -5.29
C SER A 168 -14.02 12.12 -6.31
N LEU A 169 -14.85 11.08 -6.10
CA LEU A 169 -14.99 9.95 -7.02
C LEU A 169 -16.00 10.22 -8.14
N ILE A 170 -16.78 11.31 -8.08
CA ILE A 170 -17.88 11.54 -9.01
C ILE A 170 -17.59 12.78 -9.84
N ALA A 171 -17.70 12.65 -11.17
CA ALA A 171 -17.63 13.82 -12.03
C ALA A 171 -18.78 14.81 -11.73
N GLY A 172 -18.44 16.00 -11.27
CA GLY A 172 -19.41 17.05 -10.96
C GLY A 172 -18.94 17.96 -9.84
N ASP A 173 -19.89 18.73 -9.31
CA ASP A 173 -19.74 19.47 -8.06
C ASP A 173 -20.87 19.02 -7.13
N GLY A 174 -20.52 18.30 -6.07
CA GLY A 174 -21.44 17.69 -5.14
C GLY A 174 -22.07 16.38 -5.63
N LEU A 175 -22.84 15.79 -4.73
CA LEU A 175 -23.67 14.61 -4.97
C LEU A 175 -25.14 15.01 -5.19
N ARG A 176 -25.95 14.10 -5.72
CA ARG A 176 -27.40 14.30 -5.85
C ARG A 176 -28.05 14.56 -4.48
N ALA A 177 -29.10 15.38 -4.45
CA ALA A 177 -29.71 15.88 -3.22
C ALA A 177 -30.91 15.05 -2.72
N ASP A 178 -31.45 14.15 -3.54
CA ASP A 178 -32.62 13.31 -3.25
C ASP A 178 -32.21 11.96 -2.65
N VAL A 179 -31.46 12.02 -1.56
CA VAL A 179 -30.85 10.89 -0.85
C VAL A 179 -31.12 11.01 0.65
N SER A 180 -31.04 9.89 1.36
CA SER A 180 -31.00 9.91 2.82
C SER A 180 -29.62 10.34 3.26
N ILE A 181 -29.56 11.24 4.24
CA ILE A 181 -28.32 11.79 4.80
C ILE A 181 -28.21 11.34 6.24
N TYR A 182 -27.03 10.88 6.65
CA TYR A 182 -26.74 10.52 8.03
C TYR A 182 -25.59 11.36 8.61
N GLU A 183 -25.62 11.54 9.93
CA GLU A 183 -24.56 12.22 10.69
C GLU A 183 -23.56 11.21 11.27
N GLU A 184 -24.02 10.03 11.70
CA GLU A 184 -23.21 8.97 12.31
C GLU A 184 -23.31 7.65 11.53
N SER A 185 -22.17 6.97 11.36
CA SER A 185 -22.08 5.76 10.52
C SER A 185 -22.95 4.61 11.03
N GLU A 186 -23.18 4.47 12.34
CA GLU A 186 -24.08 3.44 12.88
C GLU A 186 -25.54 3.67 12.47
N SER A 187 -25.95 4.93 12.25
CA SER A 187 -27.29 5.26 11.76
C SER A 187 -27.46 4.79 10.32
N ALA A 188 -26.43 4.97 9.49
CA ALA A 188 -26.42 4.49 8.12
C ALA A 188 -26.49 2.95 8.06
N VAL A 189 -25.70 2.25 8.87
CA VAL A 189 -25.73 0.78 8.96
C VAL A 189 -27.12 0.28 9.36
N THR A 190 -27.75 0.94 10.33
CA THR A 190 -29.10 0.60 10.80
C THR A 190 -30.14 0.84 9.70
N GLU A 191 -30.08 1.97 9.01
CA GLU A 191 -31.02 2.32 7.95
C GLU A 191 -30.90 1.41 6.74
N VAL A 192 -29.66 1.14 6.29
CA VAL A 192 -29.38 0.23 5.17
C VAL A 192 -29.85 -1.17 5.50
N GLY A 193 -29.55 -1.68 6.69
CA GLY A 193 -29.98 -3.02 7.10
C GLY A 193 -31.49 -3.17 7.31
N ALA A 194 -32.23 -2.07 7.51
CA ALA A 194 -33.68 -2.09 7.68
C ALA A 194 -34.45 -1.85 6.36
N THR A 195 -33.76 -1.42 5.30
CA THR A 195 -34.39 -0.92 4.08
C THR A 195 -33.99 -1.79 2.87
N PRO A 196 -34.88 -2.69 2.41
CA PRO A 196 -34.69 -3.46 1.18
C PRO A 196 -34.27 -2.56 0.01
N GLY A 197 -33.21 -2.95 -0.70
CA GLY A 197 -32.67 -2.16 -1.82
C GLY A 197 -31.88 -0.91 -1.44
N ALA A 198 -31.55 -0.70 -0.17
CA ALA A 198 -30.68 0.40 0.22
C ALA A 198 -29.21 0.15 -0.12
N LEU A 199 -28.53 1.22 -0.52
CA LEU A 199 -27.10 1.31 -0.73
C LEU A 199 -26.59 2.50 0.11
N GLY A 200 -25.60 2.24 0.97
CA GLY A 200 -25.00 3.22 1.85
C GLY A 200 -23.50 3.34 1.66
N PHE A 201 -22.99 4.51 1.98
CA PHE A 201 -21.56 4.82 1.93
C PHE A 201 -21.12 5.24 3.33
N VAL A 202 -20.23 4.48 3.96
CA VAL A 202 -19.83 4.71 5.36
C VAL A 202 -18.32 4.71 5.50
N ALA A 203 -17.80 5.42 6.51
CA ALA A 203 -16.42 5.25 6.93
C ALA A 203 -16.15 3.76 7.25
N TRP A 204 -15.07 3.22 6.72
CA TRP A 204 -14.66 1.84 6.93
C TRP A 204 -14.33 1.58 8.40
N SER A 205 -14.72 0.40 8.88
CA SER A 205 -14.38 -0.13 10.19
C SER A 205 -14.22 -1.65 10.09
N PRO A 206 -13.26 -2.25 10.83
CA PRO A 206 -13.05 -3.70 10.83
C PRO A 206 -14.26 -4.53 11.30
N ASP A 207 -15.25 -3.89 11.94
CA ASP A 207 -16.46 -4.56 12.38
C ASP A 207 -17.50 -4.73 11.26
N LEU A 208 -17.44 -3.92 10.19
CA LEU A 208 -18.42 -3.93 9.09
C LEU A 208 -18.58 -5.31 8.42
N PRO A 209 -17.51 -6.06 8.08
CA PRO A 209 -17.64 -7.39 7.47
C PRO A 209 -18.38 -8.41 8.32
N SER A 210 -18.38 -8.23 9.65
CA SER A 210 -19.04 -9.15 10.59
C SER A 210 -20.51 -8.79 10.83
N HIS A 211 -20.99 -7.67 10.30
CA HIS A 211 -22.31 -7.14 10.59
C HIS A 211 -23.39 -7.82 9.75
N SER A 212 -24.10 -8.78 10.33
CA SER A 212 -25.08 -9.63 9.61
C SER A 212 -26.29 -8.90 9.02
N ALA A 213 -26.53 -7.63 9.41
CA ALA A 213 -27.65 -6.86 8.89
C ALA A 213 -27.37 -6.16 7.55
N ILE A 214 -26.12 -6.15 7.08
CA ILE A 214 -25.71 -5.50 5.83
C ILE A 214 -24.85 -6.45 5.00
N ALA A 215 -24.76 -6.18 3.70
CA ALA A 215 -23.76 -6.74 2.81
C ALA A 215 -22.70 -5.69 2.52
N LEU A 216 -21.42 -6.07 2.55
CA LEU A 216 -20.33 -5.23 2.09
C LEU A 216 -20.14 -5.46 0.58
N LEU A 217 -20.06 -4.39 -0.20
CA LEU A 217 -19.81 -4.45 -1.63
C LEU A 217 -18.35 -4.10 -1.94
N ASP A 218 -17.78 -4.84 -2.89
CA ASP A 218 -16.49 -4.52 -3.49
C ASP A 218 -16.64 -3.43 -4.55
N ILE A 219 -15.54 -2.75 -4.90
CA ILE A 219 -15.49 -1.76 -5.97
C ILE A 219 -14.60 -2.26 -7.11
N ASP A 220 -15.10 -2.15 -8.34
CA ASP A 220 -14.30 -2.19 -9.56
C ASP A 220 -13.94 -0.76 -9.97
N ALA A 221 -12.78 -0.30 -9.51
CA ALA A 221 -12.35 1.09 -9.62
C ALA A 221 -11.85 1.49 -11.02
N GLU A 222 -11.71 0.52 -11.94
CA GLU A 222 -11.21 0.72 -13.31
C GLU A 222 -12.22 0.29 -14.39
N ASP A 223 -13.43 -0.13 -13.97
CA ASP A 223 -14.49 -0.67 -14.85
C ASP A 223 -13.99 -1.82 -15.75
N ASN A 224 -13.10 -2.67 -15.24
CA ASN A 224 -12.47 -3.77 -15.98
C ASN A 224 -12.90 -5.17 -15.50
N GLY A 225 -13.81 -5.24 -14.53
CA GLY A 225 -14.31 -6.46 -13.90
C GLY A 225 -13.50 -6.95 -12.70
N ALA A 226 -12.41 -6.28 -12.32
CA ALA A 226 -11.63 -6.61 -11.13
C ALA A 226 -12.20 -5.88 -9.90
N CYS A 227 -12.77 -6.64 -8.98
CA CYS A 227 -13.43 -6.13 -7.80
C CYS A 227 -12.56 -6.28 -6.57
N PHE A 228 -12.47 -5.23 -5.75
CA PHE A 228 -11.66 -5.19 -4.55
C PHE A 228 -12.46 -4.72 -3.34
N SER A 229 -12.22 -5.33 -2.20
CA SER A 229 -12.83 -4.96 -0.93
C SER A 229 -12.18 -3.70 -0.32
N PRO A 230 -12.89 -2.95 0.53
CA PRO A 230 -12.32 -1.83 1.29
C PRO A 230 -11.33 -2.36 2.34
N SER A 231 -10.06 -2.46 1.96
CA SER A 231 -8.96 -2.86 2.86
C SER A 231 -7.76 -1.94 2.66
N VAL A 232 -6.91 -1.83 3.68
CA VAL A 232 -5.69 -1.03 3.56
C VAL A 232 -4.76 -1.59 2.49
N GLU A 233 -4.70 -2.92 2.35
CA GLU A 233 -3.91 -3.59 1.33
C GLU A 233 -4.37 -3.22 -0.09
N ASN A 234 -5.68 -3.22 -0.34
CA ASN A 234 -6.22 -2.86 -1.65
C ASN A 234 -6.08 -1.35 -1.93
N VAL A 235 -6.18 -0.50 -0.90
CA VAL A 235 -5.98 0.95 -1.03
C VAL A 235 -4.52 1.27 -1.35
N GLU A 236 -3.57 0.67 -0.63
CA GLU A 236 -2.13 0.86 -0.87
C GLU A 236 -1.68 0.29 -2.21
N ALA A 237 -2.32 -0.79 -2.68
CA ALA A 237 -2.11 -1.34 -4.02
C ALA A 237 -2.74 -0.49 -5.15
N GLY A 238 -3.51 0.55 -4.82
CA GLY A 238 -4.25 1.38 -5.79
C GLY A 238 -5.48 0.70 -6.40
N ALA A 239 -5.83 -0.49 -5.92
CA ALA A 239 -6.93 -1.30 -6.41
C ALA A 239 -8.30 -0.84 -5.85
N TYR A 240 -8.31 -0.20 -4.69
CA TYR A 240 -9.50 0.41 -4.08
C TYR A 240 -9.30 1.92 -3.92
N LYS A 241 -10.02 2.71 -4.73
CA LYS A 241 -9.80 4.16 -4.83
C LYS A 241 -10.65 5.03 -3.91
N ALA A 242 -11.66 4.46 -3.25
CA ALA A 242 -12.53 5.20 -2.34
C ALA A 242 -11.85 5.39 -0.98
N ALA A 243 -10.70 6.07 -0.98
CA ALA A 243 -9.89 6.31 0.20
C ALA A 243 -9.07 7.60 0.07
N LEU A 244 -8.77 8.21 1.22
CA LEU A 244 -7.96 9.40 1.33
C LEU A 244 -6.72 9.09 2.19
N PRO A 245 -5.49 9.16 1.65
CA PRO A 245 -4.29 8.99 2.45
C PRO A 245 -4.10 10.17 3.40
N MET A 246 -3.48 9.94 4.55
CA MET A 246 -3.09 10.99 5.50
C MET A 246 -1.58 11.00 5.66
N ARG A 247 -0.94 12.09 5.23
CA ARG A 247 0.51 12.19 5.11
C ARG A 247 1.07 13.35 5.92
N LEU A 248 2.22 13.13 6.54
CA LEU A 248 3.05 14.18 7.15
C LEU A 248 4.34 14.30 6.37
N ILE A 249 4.69 15.52 6.00
CA ILE A 249 5.92 15.86 5.32
C ILE A 249 6.73 16.71 6.29
N VAL A 250 7.90 16.25 6.69
CA VAL A 250 8.69 16.86 7.75
C VAL A 250 10.09 17.18 7.25
N ASN A 251 10.63 18.30 7.72
CA ASN A 251 11.99 18.68 7.41
C ASN A 251 12.96 17.68 8.05
N ARG A 252 13.80 17.05 7.22
CA ARG A 252 14.70 15.97 7.65
C ARG A 252 15.68 16.44 8.73
N ALA A 253 16.16 17.68 8.61
CA ALA A 253 17.11 18.23 9.56
C ALA A 253 16.51 18.40 10.95
N LEU A 254 15.20 18.65 11.05
CA LEU A 254 14.52 18.80 12.34
C LEU A 254 14.31 17.46 13.03
N LEU A 255 13.98 16.39 12.29
CA LEU A 255 13.84 15.05 12.85
C LEU A 255 15.09 14.60 13.61
N SER A 256 16.29 14.89 13.09
CA SER A 256 17.54 14.50 13.74
C SER A 256 17.96 15.41 14.89
N GLN A 257 17.45 16.64 14.94
CA GLN A 257 17.84 17.66 15.91
C GLN A 257 16.86 17.79 17.08
N ASN A 258 15.61 17.34 16.93
CA ASN A 258 14.55 17.51 17.91
C ASN A 258 14.04 16.14 18.41
N ALA A 259 14.41 15.80 19.65
CA ALA A 259 14.03 14.53 20.26
C ALA A 259 12.51 14.37 20.45
N THR A 260 11.79 15.46 20.78
CA THR A 260 10.33 15.46 20.92
C THR A 260 9.66 15.17 19.58
N LEU A 261 10.19 15.73 18.49
CA LEU A 261 9.71 15.46 17.14
C LEU A 261 9.97 14.01 16.73
N ALA A 262 11.17 13.50 17.00
CA ALA A 262 11.50 12.10 16.72
C ALA A 262 10.61 11.13 17.50
N GLU A 263 10.27 11.45 18.76
CA GLU A 263 9.33 10.66 19.57
C GLU A 263 7.91 10.70 19.01
N PHE A 264 7.43 11.87 18.57
CA PHE A 264 6.14 11.98 17.90
C PHE A 264 6.06 11.11 16.63
N PHE A 265 7.11 11.09 15.80
CA PHE A 265 7.13 10.22 14.62
C PHE A 265 7.29 8.74 14.96
N ARG A 266 7.89 8.37 16.10
CA ARG A 266 7.88 6.99 16.61
C ARG A 266 6.48 6.49 16.94
N LEU A 267 5.61 7.36 17.44
CA LEU A 267 4.19 7.02 17.66
C LEU A 267 3.51 6.61 16.35
N ILE A 268 3.90 7.23 15.23
CA ILE A 268 3.32 7.01 13.90
C ILE A 268 3.90 5.78 13.20
N GLU A 269 5.19 5.50 13.35
CA GLU A 269 5.86 4.38 12.64
C GLU A 269 5.69 3.03 13.33
N ASP A 270 5.38 3.00 14.63
CA ASP A 270 5.27 1.77 15.40
C ASP A 270 3.85 1.20 15.26
N GLU A 271 3.74 0.04 14.60
CA GLU A 271 2.48 -0.68 14.39
C GLU A 271 1.75 -1.01 15.71
N THR A 272 2.46 -1.08 16.85
CA THR A 272 1.82 -1.28 18.16
C THR A 272 0.89 -0.13 18.56
N ASN A 273 1.05 1.04 17.93
CA ASN A 273 0.19 2.21 18.13
C ASN A 273 -0.98 2.28 17.14
N ALA A 274 -1.19 1.28 16.29
CA ALA A 274 -2.28 1.24 15.31
C ALA A 274 -3.66 1.49 15.95
N SER A 275 -3.89 1.02 17.18
CA SER A 275 -5.16 1.26 17.89
C SER A 275 -5.39 2.74 18.24
N ALA A 276 -4.33 3.52 18.49
CA ALA A 276 -4.44 4.95 18.76
C ALA A 276 -4.86 5.71 17.50
N ILE A 277 -4.27 5.35 16.35
CA ILE A 277 -4.65 5.87 15.03
C ILE A 277 -6.10 5.48 14.69
N ALA A 278 -6.47 4.22 14.92
CA ALA A 278 -7.84 3.73 14.72
C ALA A 278 -8.87 4.47 15.60
N SER A 279 -8.51 4.76 16.85
CA SER A 279 -9.38 5.51 17.78
C SER A 279 -9.62 6.96 17.34
N ALA A 280 -8.76 7.50 16.48
CA ALA A 280 -8.94 8.81 15.85
C ALA A 280 -9.81 8.76 14.57
N GLY A 281 -10.41 7.61 14.25
CA GLY A 281 -11.26 7.43 13.05
C GLY A 281 -10.47 7.30 11.76
N VAL A 282 -9.25 6.77 11.84
CA VAL A 282 -8.33 6.59 10.71
C VAL A 282 -7.94 5.13 10.61
N THR A 283 -8.03 4.55 9.43
CA THR A 283 -7.53 3.19 9.18
C THR A 283 -6.01 3.22 9.19
N PRO A 284 -5.33 2.46 10.08
CA PRO A 284 -3.88 2.36 10.10
C PRO A 284 -3.32 1.89 8.76
N PRO A 285 -2.07 2.27 8.40
CA PRO A 285 -1.41 1.77 7.19
C PRO A 285 -1.10 0.27 7.31
N SER A 286 -0.73 -0.37 6.19
CA SER A 286 -0.30 -1.77 6.21
C SER A 286 1.02 -1.94 6.96
N GLY A 287 1.32 -3.17 7.39
CA GLY A 287 2.62 -3.50 7.99
C GLY A 287 3.82 -3.12 7.09
N THR A 288 3.65 -3.23 5.77
CA THR A 288 4.68 -2.80 4.80
C THR A 288 4.91 -1.28 4.86
N SER A 289 3.83 -0.51 5.01
CA SER A 289 3.90 0.94 5.11
C SER A 289 4.43 1.41 6.48
N TYR A 290 4.16 0.66 7.55
CA TYR A 290 4.84 0.85 8.84
C TYR A 290 6.34 0.61 8.73
N ASP A 291 6.77 -0.49 8.11
CA ASP A 291 8.19 -0.78 7.86
C ASP A 291 8.87 0.32 7.04
N LEU A 292 8.18 0.87 6.04
CA LEU A 292 8.66 2.00 5.26
C LEU A 292 8.77 3.28 6.09
N ASN A 293 7.76 3.63 6.90
CA ASN A 293 7.85 4.75 7.84
C ASN A 293 9.07 4.60 8.77
N ALA A 294 9.29 3.40 9.32
CA ALA A 294 10.42 3.11 10.19
C ALA A 294 11.77 3.28 9.49
N GLN A 295 11.88 2.81 8.25
CA GLN A 295 13.07 3.02 7.43
C GLN A 295 13.30 4.51 7.14
N VAL A 296 12.24 5.25 6.83
CA VAL A 296 12.31 6.69 6.60
C VAL A 296 12.80 7.39 7.86
N LEU A 297 12.38 7.02 9.06
CA LEU A 297 12.90 7.64 10.27
C LEU A 297 14.40 7.34 10.47
N LEU A 298 14.85 6.12 10.19
CA LEU A 298 16.21 5.66 10.46
C LEU A 298 17.27 6.06 9.40
N ASP A 299 16.93 6.09 8.12
CA ASP A 299 17.90 6.31 7.03
C ASP A 299 17.89 7.76 6.54
N GLU A 300 19.01 8.48 6.68
CA GLU A 300 19.17 9.86 6.24
C GLU A 300 18.91 10.07 4.72
N ASN A 301 18.96 9.02 3.91
CA ASN A 301 18.74 9.07 2.45
C ASN A 301 17.40 8.50 1.99
N ALA A 302 16.59 7.90 2.87
CA ALA A 302 15.28 7.37 2.50
C ALA A 302 14.27 8.52 2.32
N ALA A 303 13.89 8.78 1.07
CA ALA A 303 12.69 9.54 0.77
C ALA A 303 11.49 8.59 0.95
N GLY A 304 10.59 8.90 1.87
CA GLY A 304 9.34 8.16 2.09
C GLY A 304 8.34 8.38 0.96
N ASP A 305 8.74 8.08 -0.27
CA ASP A 305 7.88 8.29 -1.45
C ASP A 305 6.82 7.19 -1.49
N PHE A 306 5.75 7.34 -0.70
CA PHE A 306 4.57 6.46 -0.78
C PHE A 306 3.68 6.82 -1.98
N SER A 307 4.19 7.57 -2.97
CA SER A 307 3.49 7.84 -4.22
C SER A 307 3.96 6.85 -5.27
N ALA A 308 3.04 6.06 -5.80
CA ALA A 308 3.30 5.25 -6.99
C ALA A 308 3.38 6.12 -8.27
N ASP A 309 3.50 7.44 -8.15
CA ASP A 309 3.75 8.34 -9.28
C ASP A 309 5.25 8.56 -9.45
N PHE A 310 5.93 7.48 -9.85
CA PHE A 310 7.29 7.56 -10.36
C PHE A 310 7.27 8.34 -11.68
N GLN A 311 7.61 9.64 -11.63
CA GLN A 311 7.78 10.44 -12.85
C GLN A 311 9.16 10.19 -13.44
N VAL A 312 9.17 9.43 -14.54
CA VAL A 312 10.34 9.19 -15.38
C VAL A 312 10.89 10.54 -15.86
N PRO A 313 12.17 10.88 -15.62
CA PRO A 313 12.75 12.12 -16.13
C PRO A 313 12.60 12.21 -17.65
N ALA A 314 12.11 13.33 -18.18
CA ALA A 314 11.77 13.50 -19.60
C ALA A 314 12.96 13.53 -20.58
N ASN A 315 14.18 13.19 -20.13
CA ASN A 315 15.41 13.25 -20.92
C ASN A 315 16.41 12.15 -20.51
N LEU A 316 15.91 10.93 -20.23
CA LEU A 316 16.81 9.81 -19.98
C LEU A 316 17.65 9.50 -21.23
N SER A 317 18.93 9.21 -21.02
CA SER A 317 19.83 8.76 -22.08
C SER A 317 20.83 7.75 -21.56
N GLY A 318 21.33 6.88 -22.43
CA GLY A 318 22.27 5.82 -22.07
C GLY A 318 21.67 4.42 -22.27
N ARG A 319 22.37 3.41 -21.76
CA ARG A 319 21.95 2.02 -21.83
C ARG A 319 21.92 1.41 -20.43
N LEU A 320 20.86 0.67 -20.14
CA LEU A 320 20.71 -0.13 -18.92
C LEU A 320 20.72 -1.61 -19.29
N HIS A 321 21.66 -2.39 -18.74
CA HIS A 321 21.75 -3.83 -18.94
C HIS A 321 21.16 -4.60 -17.76
N ILE A 322 20.11 -5.37 -18.02
CA ILE A 322 19.38 -6.14 -17.00
C ILE A 322 19.50 -7.63 -17.33
N VAL A 323 20.01 -8.41 -16.37
CA VAL A 323 20.22 -9.86 -16.47
C VAL A 323 19.51 -10.60 -15.33
N GLY A 324 19.59 -11.94 -15.30
CA GLY A 324 19.13 -12.74 -14.16
C GLY A 324 17.91 -13.60 -14.43
N ALA A 325 17.12 -13.84 -13.39
CA ALA A 325 15.95 -14.72 -13.43
C ALA A 325 14.85 -14.17 -14.36
N ALA A 326 14.16 -15.08 -15.05
CA ALA A 326 13.05 -14.72 -15.94
C ALA A 326 11.75 -14.38 -15.20
N SER A 327 11.73 -14.51 -13.86
CA SER A 327 10.58 -14.27 -12.98
C SER A 327 10.02 -12.84 -13.05
N ALA A 328 10.79 -11.87 -13.55
CA ALA A 328 10.31 -10.49 -13.71
C ALA A 328 10.17 -10.06 -15.18
N PHE A 329 10.28 -10.98 -16.16
CA PHE A 329 10.34 -10.60 -17.59
C PHE A 329 9.17 -9.71 -18.02
N ASP A 330 7.94 -10.16 -17.83
CA ASP A 330 6.74 -9.43 -18.28
C ASP A 330 6.61 -8.06 -17.61
N ALA A 331 6.98 -7.96 -16.33
CA ALA A 331 6.96 -6.70 -15.60
C ALA A 331 8.02 -5.74 -16.16
N LEU A 332 9.25 -6.24 -16.34
CA LEU A 332 10.37 -5.45 -16.86
C LEU A 332 10.18 -5.05 -18.33
N ASP A 333 9.60 -5.91 -19.16
CA ASP A 333 9.29 -5.62 -20.57
C ASP A 333 8.25 -4.50 -20.69
N ARG A 334 7.19 -4.55 -19.86
CA ARG A 334 6.21 -3.45 -19.77
C ARG A 334 6.84 -2.15 -19.32
N VAL A 335 7.63 -2.18 -18.24
CA VAL A 335 8.34 -1.00 -17.73
C VAL A 335 9.31 -0.46 -18.77
N ALA A 336 10.04 -1.33 -19.46
CA ALA A 336 10.97 -0.93 -20.52
C ALA A 336 10.24 -0.28 -21.70
N GLY A 337 9.10 -0.83 -22.11
CA GLY A 337 8.26 -0.23 -23.14
C GLY A 337 7.80 1.18 -22.77
N LEU A 338 7.32 1.38 -21.55
CA LEU A 338 6.89 2.70 -21.05
C LEU A 338 8.06 3.70 -20.99
N LEU A 339 9.21 3.27 -20.47
CA LEU A 339 10.39 4.13 -20.33
C LEU A 339 10.95 4.58 -21.68
N THR A 340 11.03 3.67 -22.64
CA THR A 340 11.64 3.92 -23.96
C THR A 340 10.70 4.63 -24.93
N GLN A 341 9.38 4.54 -24.75
CA GLN A 341 8.38 5.24 -25.57
C GLN A 341 8.57 6.77 -25.55
N ASP A 342 8.84 7.33 -24.37
CA ASP A 342 8.98 8.78 -24.17
C ASP A 342 10.45 9.23 -24.06
N ASN A 343 11.41 8.30 -24.07
CA ASN A 343 12.85 8.59 -23.96
C ASN A 343 13.67 7.86 -25.04
N ALA A 344 13.58 8.32 -26.28
CA ALA A 344 14.24 7.67 -27.43
C ALA A 344 15.79 7.59 -27.35
N ALA A 345 16.42 8.35 -26.45
CA ALA A 345 17.87 8.32 -26.22
C ALA A 345 18.29 7.28 -25.16
N PHE A 346 17.34 6.59 -24.53
CA PHE A 346 17.55 5.58 -23.51
C PHE A 346 17.22 4.18 -24.05
N GLU A 347 18.09 3.21 -23.79
CA GLU A 347 17.94 1.83 -24.22
C GLU A 347 17.99 0.88 -23.03
N ILE A 348 17.09 -0.10 -22.99
CA ILE A 348 17.14 -1.19 -22.01
C ILE A 348 17.47 -2.49 -22.75
N ASP A 349 18.59 -3.12 -22.38
CA ASP A 349 19.01 -4.43 -22.89
C ASP A 349 18.70 -5.50 -21.84
N LEU A 350 17.57 -6.19 -22.04
CA LEU A 350 17.05 -7.23 -21.13
C LEU A 350 17.50 -8.62 -21.60
N LYS A 351 18.39 -9.28 -20.84
CA LYS A 351 18.92 -10.63 -21.10
C LYS A 351 18.78 -11.56 -19.89
N LEU A 352 17.60 -12.13 -19.72
CA LEU A 352 17.31 -13.02 -18.59
C LEU A 352 17.80 -14.45 -18.86
N MET A 353 19.02 -14.75 -18.40
CA MET A 353 19.73 -16.02 -18.61
C MET A 353 19.66 -16.98 -17.39
N GLY A 354 18.82 -16.67 -16.41
CA GLY A 354 18.74 -17.36 -15.13
C GLY A 354 19.69 -16.78 -14.07
N ARG A 355 19.37 -17.02 -12.79
CA ARG A 355 20.07 -16.44 -11.64
C ARG A 355 21.59 -16.58 -11.70
N ALA A 356 22.08 -17.80 -11.89
CA ALA A 356 23.52 -18.09 -11.83
C ALA A 356 24.33 -17.27 -12.85
N LYS A 357 23.89 -17.26 -14.12
CA LYS A 357 24.54 -16.47 -15.18
C LYS A 357 24.34 -14.96 -15.00
N GLY A 358 23.18 -14.56 -14.49
CA GLY A 358 22.92 -13.15 -14.20
C GLY A 358 23.84 -12.62 -13.11
N MET A 359 24.03 -13.38 -12.03
CA MET A 359 24.95 -13.03 -10.95
C MET A 359 26.40 -13.02 -11.41
N GLU A 360 26.82 -13.99 -12.23
CA GLU A 360 28.16 -13.98 -12.85
C GLU A 360 28.39 -12.68 -13.65
N SER A 361 27.43 -12.30 -14.50
CA SER A 361 27.52 -11.09 -15.33
C SER A 361 27.49 -9.79 -14.50
N LEU A 362 26.65 -9.71 -13.46
CA LEU A 362 26.62 -8.57 -12.53
C LEU A 362 27.95 -8.44 -11.77
N CYS A 363 28.45 -9.52 -11.17
CA CYS A 363 29.68 -9.50 -10.39
C CYS A 363 30.93 -9.26 -11.27
N ALA A 364 30.86 -9.54 -12.58
CA ALA A 364 31.89 -9.18 -13.56
C ALA A 364 31.82 -7.71 -14.02
N GLY A 365 30.81 -6.95 -13.58
CA GLY A 365 30.58 -5.57 -14.03
C GLY A 365 30.06 -5.46 -15.47
N GLU A 366 29.52 -6.55 -16.02
CA GLU A 366 28.97 -6.58 -17.38
C GLU A 366 27.48 -6.20 -17.42
N ALA A 367 26.80 -6.22 -16.28
CA ALA A 367 25.40 -5.85 -16.12
C ALA A 367 25.20 -4.80 -15.01
N ASP A 368 24.13 -4.03 -15.12
CA ASP A 368 23.77 -3.00 -14.12
C ASP A 368 22.82 -3.57 -13.05
N ILE A 369 21.92 -4.47 -13.45
CA ILE A 369 20.90 -5.07 -12.57
C ILE A 369 20.85 -6.58 -12.79
N ALA A 370 20.88 -7.35 -11.71
CA ALA A 370 20.50 -8.76 -11.72
C ALA A 370 19.14 -8.96 -11.06
N VAL A 371 18.19 -9.54 -11.79
CA VAL A 371 16.90 -9.98 -11.28
C VAL A 371 17.10 -11.28 -10.52
N LEU A 372 16.62 -11.31 -9.28
CA LEU A 372 16.70 -12.46 -8.40
C LEU A 372 15.30 -12.92 -7.99
N ASP A 373 15.17 -14.22 -7.84
CA ASP A 373 13.99 -14.97 -7.39
C ASP A 373 14.07 -15.37 -5.91
N ALA A 374 15.19 -15.06 -5.25
CA ALA A 374 15.44 -15.27 -3.83
C ALA A 374 16.51 -14.28 -3.35
N ASP A 375 16.65 -14.12 -2.03
CA ASP A 375 17.68 -13.25 -1.45
C ASP A 375 19.09 -13.65 -1.90
N LEU A 376 20.00 -12.67 -1.94
CA LEU A 376 21.40 -12.88 -2.31
C LEU A 376 22.09 -13.77 -1.28
N THR A 377 22.86 -14.76 -1.75
CA THR A 377 23.64 -15.63 -0.84
C THR A 377 24.95 -14.96 -0.42
N ASP A 378 25.53 -15.40 0.71
CA ASP A 378 26.85 -14.93 1.16
C ASP A 378 27.94 -15.18 0.11
N ALA A 379 27.84 -16.31 -0.61
CA ALA A 379 28.77 -16.68 -1.67
C ALA A 379 28.69 -15.73 -2.88
N GLU A 380 27.47 -15.40 -3.32
CA GLU A 380 27.25 -14.43 -4.40
C GLU A 380 27.69 -13.01 -3.98
N SER A 381 27.41 -12.62 -2.75
CA SER A 381 27.85 -11.34 -2.18
C SER A 381 29.37 -11.22 -2.17
N SER A 382 30.06 -12.29 -1.75
CA SER A 382 31.52 -12.34 -1.72
C SER A 382 32.10 -12.29 -3.14
N ALA A 383 31.51 -13.01 -4.10
CA ALA A 383 31.96 -13.02 -5.49
C ALA A 383 31.84 -11.64 -6.15
N CYS A 384 30.78 -10.88 -5.86
CA CYS A 384 30.63 -9.51 -6.34
C CYS A 384 31.64 -8.57 -5.67
N ALA A 385 31.87 -8.71 -4.36
CA ALA A 385 32.86 -7.91 -3.65
C ALA A 385 34.29 -8.13 -4.17
N ASP A 386 34.65 -9.37 -4.54
CA ASP A 386 35.93 -9.70 -5.18
C ASP A 386 36.12 -9.00 -6.54
N GLY A 387 35.00 -8.65 -7.21
CA GLY A 387 34.97 -7.87 -8.45
C GLY A 387 34.87 -6.34 -8.23
N ASP A 388 35.04 -5.84 -7.00
CA ASP A 388 34.78 -4.45 -6.60
C ASP A 388 33.32 -3.98 -6.85
N ILE A 389 32.39 -4.92 -7.02
CA ILE A 389 30.95 -4.64 -7.20
C ILE A 389 30.26 -4.69 -5.84
N ARG A 390 29.66 -3.56 -5.44
CA ARG A 390 28.79 -3.48 -4.26
C ARG A 390 27.33 -3.52 -4.69
N ALA A 391 26.78 -4.73 -4.77
CA ALA A 391 25.38 -4.92 -5.09
C ALA A 391 24.49 -4.47 -3.92
N THR A 392 23.48 -3.65 -4.22
CA THR A 392 22.37 -3.34 -3.31
C THR A 392 21.14 -4.11 -3.77
N THR A 393 20.44 -4.74 -2.83
CA THR A 393 19.23 -5.51 -3.14
C THR A 393 18.00 -4.66 -2.85
N THR A 394 17.10 -4.56 -3.84
CA THR A 394 15.78 -3.93 -3.67
C THR A 394 14.72 -4.96 -4.02
N LYS A 395 13.76 -5.17 -3.12
CA LYS A 395 12.60 -6.02 -3.38
C LYS A 395 11.61 -5.25 -4.24
N ILE A 396 11.35 -5.75 -5.45
CA ILE A 396 10.44 -5.10 -6.41
C ILE A 396 9.03 -5.71 -6.44
N GLY A 397 8.82 -6.82 -5.74
CA GLY A 397 7.53 -7.50 -5.65
C GLY A 397 7.65 -8.95 -5.19
N ALA A 398 6.50 -9.57 -4.99
CA ALA A 398 6.37 -11.00 -4.76
C ALA A 398 5.33 -11.56 -5.72
N GLN A 399 5.53 -12.81 -6.15
CA GLN A 399 4.56 -13.53 -6.96
C GLN A 399 4.17 -14.82 -6.25
N ALA A 400 2.87 -15.06 -6.14
CA ALA A 400 2.33 -16.28 -5.58
C ALA A 400 1.75 -17.15 -6.71
N THR A 401 2.03 -18.45 -6.67
CA THR A 401 1.28 -19.42 -7.46
C THR A 401 0.20 -20.02 -6.59
N VAL A 402 -1.05 -19.88 -7.03
CA VAL A 402 -2.22 -20.43 -6.33
C VAL A 402 -2.56 -21.79 -6.92
N LEU A 403 -2.62 -22.81 -6.06
CA LEU A 403 -3.19 -24.11 -6.41
C LEU A 403 -4.70 -24.08 -6.18
N LEU A 404 -5.46 -24.47 -7.19
CA LEU A 404 -6.91 -24.57 -7.13
C LEU A 404 -7.31 -26.05 -7.10
N GLY A 405 -8.15 -26.41 -6.14
CA GLY A 405 -8.82 -27.72 -6.07
C GLY A 405 -10.33 -27.54 -6.16
N ASN A 406 -11.04 -28.62 -6.48
CA ASN A 406 -12.49 -28.61 -6.44
C ASN A 406 -12.97 -28.33 -5.00
N VAL A 407 -13.98 -27.47 -4.82
CA VAL A 407 -14.53 -27.13 -3.50
C VAL A 407 -15.06 -28.34 -2.73
N ALA A 408 -15.50 -29.38 -3.46
CA ALA A 408 -15.97 -30.65 -2.91
C ALA A 408 -14.83 -31.53 -2.37
N ASP A 409 -13.57 -31.22 -2.69
CA ASP A 409 -12.40 -32.03 -2.36
C ASP A 409 -11.65 -31.47 -1.15
N ASP A 410 -12.03 -31.94 0.04
CA ASP A 410 -11.37 -31.53 1.29
C ASP A 410 -9.88 -31.95 1.36
N TYR A 411 -9.51 -33.04 0.68
CA TYR A 411 -8.16 -33.62 0.73
C TYR A 411 -7.11 -32.81 -0.05
N THR A 412 -7.52 -31.96 -1.00
CA THR A 412 -6.60 -31.08 -1.74
C THR A 412 -6.37 -29.72 -1.07
N ARG A 413 -7.09 -29.41 0.03
CA ARG A 413 -7.02 -28.09 0.69
C ARG A 413 -5.67 -27.79 1.32
N CYS A 414 -4.91 -28.81 1.73
CA CYS A 414 -3.64 -28.64 2.41
C CYS A 414 -2.63 -29.70 1.94
N LEU A 415 -2.18 -29.56 0.69
CA LEU A 415 -1.12 -30.41 0.16
C LEU A 415 0.24 -29.98 0.71
N THR A 416 1.05 -30.95 1.12
CA THR A 416 2.46 -30.72 1.44
C THR A 416 3.27 -30.46 0.19
N THR A 417 4.40 -29.79 0.35
CA THR A 417 5.37 -29.53 -0.73
C THR A 417 5.79 -30.81 -1.48
N GLN A 418 5.95 -31.92 -0.76
CA GLN A 418 6.28 -33.22 -1.36
C GLN A 418 5.12 -33.81 -2.18
N GLN A 419 3.88 -33.66 -1.71
CA GLN A 419 2.69 -34.09 -2.45
C GLN A 419 2.53 -33.24 -3.71
N VAL A 420 2.70 -31.91 -3.64
CA VAL A 420 2.70 -31.02 -4.80
C VAL A 420 3.77 -31.44 -5.82
N ASN A 421 5.00 -31.71 -5.37
CA ASN A 421 6.05 -32.20 -6.26
C ASN A 421 5.67 -33.52 -6.94
N THR A 422 5.13 -34.47 -6.16
CA THR A 422 4.66 -35.76 -6.68
C THR A 422 3.53 -35.60 -7.70
N VAL A 423 2.61 -34.65 -7.48
CA VAL A 423 1.52 -34.36 -8.42
C VAL A 423 2.06 -33.80 -9.74
N TRP A 424 3.02 -32.88 -9.70
CA TRP A 424 3.37 -32.04 -10.86
C TRP A 424 4.66 -32.44 -11.61
N ARG A 425 5.55 -33.25 -11.02
CA ARG A 425 6.81 -33.63 -11.69
C ARG A 425 6.61 -34.56 -12.89
N ALA A 426 7.47 -34.43 -13.89
CA ALA A 426 7.39 -35.18 -15.14
C ALA A 426 7.48 -36.70 -14.97
N GLU A 427 8.22 -37.17 -13.97
CA GLU A 427 8.33 -38.60 -13.64
C GLU A 427 7.01 -39.22 -13.20
N SER A 428 6.05 -38.39 -12.78
CA SER A 428 4.73 -38.81 -12.32
C SER A 428 3.69 -38.81 -13.44
N ALA A 429 4.06 -38.33 -14.64
CA ALA A 429 3.26 -38.46 -15.84
C ALA A 429 2.96 -39.94 -16.08
N GLU A 430 1.69 -40.28 -16.30
CA GLU A 430 1.21 -41.65 -16.54
C GLU A 430 1.42 -42.68 -15.39
N THR A 431 2.23 -42.40 -14.37
CA THR A 431 2.48 -43.31 -13.24
C THR A 431 1.74 -42.93 -11.96
N VAL A 432 1.45 -41.64 -11.77
CA VAL A 432 0.61 -41.14 -10.66
C VAL A 432 -0.67 -40.59 -11.29
N THR A 433 -1.66 -41.46 -11.42
CA THR A 433 -2.92 -41.19 -12.13
C THR A 433 -4.13 -41.06 -11.19
N SER A 434 -3.94 -41.24 -9.88
CA SER A 434 -4.99 -41.12 -8.87
C SER A 434 -4.48 -40.46 -7.60
N TRP A 435 -5.37 -39.87 -6.81
CA TRP A 435 -5.00 -39.15 -5.59
C TRP A 435 -4.47 -40.07 -4.49
N SER A 436 -4.96 -41.31 -4.40
CA SER A 436 -4.47 -42.36 -3.49
C SER A 436 -2.99 -42.72 -3.70
N MET A 437 -2.46 -42.49 -4.91
CA MET A 437 -1.04 -42.70 -5.25
C MET A 437 -0.13 -41.54 -4.80
N VAL A 438 -0.71 -40.37 -4.52
CA VAL A 438 0.00 -39.22 -3.94
C VAL A 438 0.12 -39.39 -2.44
N ASP A 439 -0.99 -39.75 -1.80
CA ASP A 439 -1.06 -40.08 -0.39
C ASP A 439 -2.09 -41.22 -0.17
N PRO A 440 -1.74 -42.32 0.50
CA PRO A 440 -2.66 -43.42 0.74
C PRO A 440 -3.93 -43.04 1.54
N SER A 441 -3.94 -41.90 2.23
CA SER A 441 -5.12 -41.37 2.93
C SER A 441 -6.11 -40.64 2.01
N PHE A 442 -5.70 -40.31 0.78
CA PHE A 442 -6.54 -39.64 -0.21
C PHE A 442 -7.47 -40.65 -0.93
N PRO A 443 -8.60 -40.18 -1.49
CA PRO A 443 -9.53 -41.06 -2.17
C PRO A 443 -8.93 -41.67 -3.46
N ASP A 444 -9.38 -42.87 -3.79
CA ASP A 444 -8.98 -43.59 -5.01
C ASP A 444 -9.76 -43.08 -6.22
N ILE A 445 -9.54 -41.81 -6.55
CA ILE A 445 -10.18 -41.09 -7.66
C ILE A 445 -9.10 -40.69 -8.67
N GLY A 446 -9.43 -40.82 -9.95
CA GLY A 446 -8.56 -40.41 -11.05
C GLY A 446 -8.24 -38.92 -11.00
N MET A 447 -7.00 -38.57 -11.31
CA MET A 447 -6.52 -37.19 -11.23
C MET A 447 -6.72 -36.48 -12.57
N THR A 448 -7.39 -35.32 -12.52
CA THR A 448 -7.48 -34.39 -13.65
C THR A 448 -6.73 -33.12 -13.27
N LEU A 449 -5.70 -32.77 -14.05
CA LEU A 449 -4.84 -31.62 -13.75
C LEU A 449 -4.95 -30.59 -14.87
N PHE A 450 -5.26 -29.34 -14.49
CA PHE A 450 -5.20 -28.19 -15.39
C PHE A 450 -3.89 -27.46 -15.16
N GLY A 451 -2.93 -27.74 -16.04
CA GLY A 451 -1.58 -27.21 -15.96
C GLY A 451 -1.38 -25.99 -16.84
N LEU A 452 -0.27 -25.31 -16.60
CA LEU A 452 0.14 -24.17 -17.39
C LEU A 452 0.92 -24.62 -18.63
N SER A 453 1.08 -23.74 -19.61
CA SER A 453 1.96 -23.97 -20.75
C SER A 453 3.44 -24.00 -20.31
N LEU A 454 4.32 -24.63 -21.10
CA LEU A 454 5.76 -24.83 -20.80
C LEU A 454 6.60 -23.53 -20.69
N LEU A 455 5.96 -22.37 -20.75
CA LEU A 455 6.57 -21.04 -20.69
C LEU A 455 5.89 -20.15 -19.63
N ASP A 456 5.03 -20.73 -18.80
CA ASP A 456 4.31 -19.99 -17.76
C ASP A 456 5.09 -19.97 -16.46
N GLN A 457 5.39 -18.77 -16.00
CA GLN A 457 6.17 -18.45 -14.82
C GLN A 457 5.62 -19.05 -13.53
N ALA A 458 4.31 -19.27 -13.42
CA ALA A 458 3.72 -19.88 -12.22
C ALA A 458 4.11 -21.36 -12.05
N SER A 459 4.43 -22.08 -13.14
CA SER A 459 4.96 -23.46 -13.02
C SER A 459 6.34 -23.47 -12.39
N ASP A 460 7.18 -22.51 -12.78
CA ASP A 460 8.54 -22.39 -12.29
C ASP A 460 8.53 -21.95 -10.81
N ILE A 461 7.69 -20.98 -10.43
CA ILE A 461 7.52 -20.55 -9.03
C ILE A 461 7.06 -21.72 -8.13
N LEU A 462 6.05 -22.48 -8.58
CA LEU A 462 5.53 -23.63 -7.84
C LEU A 462 6.61 -24.68 -7.60
N LEU A 463 7.35 -25.06 -8.64
CA LEU A 463 8.32 -26.14 -8.59
C LEU A 463 9.66 -25.72 -7.95
N GLN A 464 10.05 -24.46 -8.09
CA GLN A 464 11.22 -23.89 -7.40
C GLN A 464 11.06 -23.96 -5.88
N THR A 465 9.86 -23.64 -5.39
CA THR A 465 9.53 -23.75 -3.97
C THR A 465 9.44 -25.22 -3.53
N ALA A 466 9.07 -26.12 -4.45
CA ALA A 466 8.81 -27.51 -4.13
C ALA A 466 10.04 -28.44 -4.12
N ALA A 467 10.99 -28.23 -5.02
CA ALA A 467 12.30 -28.89 -4.99
C ALA A 467 13.31 -28.19 -5.92
N PRO A 468 14.33 -27.48 -5.39
CA PRO A 468 15.44 -27.00 -6.19
C PRO A 468 16.47 -28.14 -6.46
N PRO A 469 16.99 -28.30 -7.70
CA PRO A 469 16.68 -27.55 -8.93
C PRO A 469 15.30 -27.92 -9.50
N ILE A 470 14.65 -26.95 -10.15
CA ILE A 470 13.29 -27.08 -10.72
C ILE A 470 13.19 -28.38 -11.56
N PRO A 471 12.40 -29.38 -11.12
CA PRO A 471 12.19 -30.58 -11.91
C PRO A 471 11.36 -30.26 -13.17
N PRO A 472 11.52 -31.01 -14.27
CA PRO A 472 10.61 -30.87 -15.41
C PRO A 472 9.16 -31.14 -14.99
N ILE A 473 8.22 -30.33 -15.47
CA ILE A 473 6.79 -30.51 -15.20
C ILE A 473 6.19 -31.61 -16.08
N ARG A 474 5.23 -32.37 -15.55
CA ARG A 474 4.47 -33.38 -16.31
C ARG A 474 3.67 -32.74 -17.44
N ARG A 475 3.48 -33.50 -18.52
CA ARG A 475 2.91 -32.98 -19.78
C ARG A 475 1.49 -33.45 -20.05
N ASP A 476 1.03 -34.45 -19.29
CA ASP A 476 -0.32 -35.05 -19.31
C ASP A 476 -1.32 -34.21 -18.49
N THR A 477 -1.30 -32.90 -18.73
CA THR A 477 -2.23 -31.93 -18.11
C THR A 477 -3.04 -31.24 -19.19
N GLU A 478 -4.26 -30.87 -18.87
CA GLU A 478 -5.08 -30.00 -19.71
C GLU A 478 -4.50 -28.59 -19.66
N LYS A 479 -4.26 -27.98 -20.82
CA LYS A 479 -3.52 -26.71 -20.94
C LYS A 479 -4.39 -25.62 -21.53
N ASP A 480 -4.48 -24.51 -20.82
CA ASP A 480 -5.06 -23.26 -21.31
C ASP A 480 -4.22 -22.09 -20.79
N TYR A 481 -4.19 -20.95 -21.48
CA TYR A 481 -3.48 -19.75 -21.02
C TYR A 481 -4.33 -18.90 -20.05
N ASN A 482 -5.66 -19.00 -20.12
CA ASN A 482 -6.58 -18.24 -19.30
C ASN A 482 -6.69 -18.84 -17.87
N PRO A 483 -6.27 -18.10 -16.82
CA PRO A 483 -6.38 -18.59 -15.45
C PRO A 483 -7.84 -18.82 -15.00
N LEU A 484 -8.79 -18.02 -15.47
CA LEU A 484 -10.21 -18.18 -15.15
C LEU A 484 -10.79 -19.45 -15.78
N TYR A 485 -10.32 -19.81 -16.99
CA TYR A 485 -10.72 -21.08 -17.60
C TYR A 485 -10.24 -22.26 -16.75
N ARG A 486 -8.96 -22.26 -16.35
CA ARG A 486 -8.41 -23.33 -15.50
C ARG A 486 -9.10 -23.40 -14.14
N ALA A 487 -9.42 -22.26 -13.54
CA ALA A 487 -10.17 -22.20 -12.30
C ALA A 487 -11.58 -22.80 -12.44
N ALA A 488 -12.32 -22.40 -13.47
CA ALA A 488 -13.64 -22.96 -13.76
C ALA A 488 -13.57 -24.45 -14.09
N ALA A 489 -12.55 -24.88 -14.84
CA ALA A 489 -12.37 -26.28 -15.21
C ALA A 489 -12.04 -27.14 -13.98
N ALA A 490 -11.16 -26.67 -13.08
CA ALA A 490 -10.87 -27.33 -11.82
C ALA A 490 -12.09 -27.42 -10.88
N GLY A 491 -13.00 -26.44 -10.92
CA GLY A 491 -14.25 -26.50 -10.16
C GLY A 491 -15.32 -27.42 -10.74
N ASN A 492 -15.19 -27.82 -12.02
CA ASN A 492 -16.18 -28.62 -12.74
C ASN A 492 -15.83 -30.12 -12.83
N VAL A 493 -14.64 -30.53 -12.40
CA VAL A 493 -14.18 -31.93 -12.44
C VAL A 493 -14.00 -32.55 -11.08
#